data_AF-A0A7V7MI55-F1
#
_entry.id   AF-A0A7V7MI55-F1
#
_cell.length_a   1.000
_cell.length_b   1.000
_cell.length_c   1.000
_cell.angle_alpha   90.00
_cell.angle_beta   90.00
_cell.angle_gamma   90.00
#
_symmetry.space_group_name_H-M   'P 1'
#
loop_
_entity.id
_entity.type
_entity.pdbx_description
1 polymer ?
#
loop_
_entity_poly.entity_id
_entity_poly.type
_entity_poly.pdbx_seq_one_letter_code
_entity_poly.pdbx_strand_id
1 'polypeptide(L)'
;MGKEPNGCFPCILTAMESSLPRLPHHPEKLGGLRRATVQNPLRVFCSGCLLGWSCGVDGGDSGMGGAADFFLNSPLVEAVPFCPEDFTLGTPRDLPDIHGGDGFAVWQGKARVLDSTGGDCTEAMKAGAEAALELALKQRVELALLTDMSAACGSQVISDGGRLQLPRKYRRGVGVTTALFLKHGIPVCSQRDFHTLAKIQRHLDPDFPWPENASDHHQTAWYREYFSIDHQFEGES
;
A
#
# COMPACT_ATOMS: atom_id res chain seq x y z
N MET A 1 20.70 -38.99 -18.05
CA MET A 1 19.28 -38.59 -17.95
C MET A 1 18.77 -39.00 -16.57
N GLY A 2 18.83 -38.09 -15.60
CA GLY A 2 18.41 -38.34 -14.23
C GLY A 2 18.16 -36.98 -13.58
N LYS A 3 16.88 -36.69 -13.32
CA LYS A 3 16.38 -35.41 -12.81
C LYS A 3 16.71 -35.30 -11.32
N GLU A 4 17.32 -34.18 -10.93
CA GLU A 4 17.42 -33.76 -9.53
C GLU A 4 16.03 -33.33 -9.02
N PRO A 5 15.63 -33.70 -7.79
CA PRO A 5 14.40 -33.20 -7.19
C PRO A 5 14.64 -31.84 -6.52
N ASN A 6 13.96 -30.83 -7.08
CA ASN A 6 13.47 -29.59 -6.48
C ASN A 6 13.78 -29.37 -4.99
N GLY A 7 14.64 -28.38 -4.74
CA GLY A 7 14.88 -27.80 -3.42
C GLY A 7 13.60 -27.25 -2.81
N CYS A 8 13.15 -27.92 -1.75
CA CYS A 8 12.12 -27.44 -0.84
C CYS A 8 12.69 -26.28 -0.03
N PHE A 9 12.20 -25.05 -0.25
CA PHE A 9 12.51 -23.91 0.61
C PHE A 9 11.96 -24.17 2.02
N PRO A 10 12.74 -24.00 3.09
CA PRO A 10 12.28 -24.29 4.43
C PRO A 10 11.19 -23.30 4.86
N CYS A 11 10.08 -23.89 5.31
CA CYS A 11 8.94 -23.23 5.93
C CYS A 11 9.39 -22.59 7.27
N ILE A 12 9.84 -21.34 7.22
CA ILE A 12 10.02 -20.48 8.40
C ILE A 12 8.96 -19.37 8.29
N LEU A 13 7.73 -19.72 8.65
CA LEU A 13 6.64 -18.76 8.84
C LEU A 13 5.96 -19.14 10.16
N THR A 14 6.62 -18.77 11.25
CA THR A 14 6.06 -18.78 12.59
C THR A 14 6.12 -17.35 13.11
N ALA A 15 4.95 -16.74 13.33
CA ALA A 15 4.72 -15.47 14.03
C ALA A 15 5.62 -14.27 13.62
N MET A 16 5.42 -13.71 12.43
CA MET A 16 5.97 -12.39 12.02
C MET A 16 4.89 -11.47 11.41
N GLU A 17 3.61 -11.68 11.75
CA GLU A 17 2.48 -10.97 11.12
C GLU A 17 2.31 -9.51 11.59
N SER A 18 3.14 -8.98 12.50
CA SER A 18 3.05 -7.58 12.96
C SER A 18 4.31 -6.72 12.77
N SER A 19 5.40 -7.26 12.21
CA SER A 19 6.73 -6.62 12.31
C SER A 19 7.31 -6.10 11.00
N LEU A 20 6.57 -6.15 9.88
CA LEU A 20 7.10 -5.66 8.61
C LEU A 20 7.04 -4.13 8.52
N PRO A 21 8.09 -3.49 7.97
CA PRO A 21 8.30 -2.06 8.11
C PRO A 21 7.37 -1.19 7.26
N ARG A 22 6.33 -0.64 7.88
CA ARG A 22 5.55 0.50 7.36
C ARG A 22 6.11 1.79 7.93
N LEU A 23 6.38 2.81 7.12
CA LEU A 23 7.06 4.03 7.61
C LEU A 23 6.39 4.71 8.83
N PRO A 24 5.05 4.84 8.90
CA PRO A 24 4.39 5.39 10.10
C PRO A 24 4.64 4.56 11.36
N HIS A 25 4.89 3.26 11.19
CA HIS A 25 5.11 2.30 12.28
C HIS A 25 6.60 1.96 12.50
N HIS A 26 7.47 2.41 11.60
CA HIS A 26 8.92 2.12 11.55
C HIS A 26 9.69 3.41 11.18
N PRO A 27 9.59 4.46 12.00
CA PRO A 27 10.17 5.77 11.70
C PRO A 27 11.70 5.72 11.57
N GLU A 28 12.37 4.72 12.15
CA GLU A 28 13.80 4.49 11.99
C GLU A 28 14.21 4.20 10.55
N LYS A 29 13.30 3.69 9.71
CA LYS A 29 13.54 3.47 8.29
C LYS A 29 13.69 4.78 7.51
N LEU A 30 13.14 5.89 8.01
CA LEU A 30 13.37 7.22 7.44
C LEU A 30 14.87 7.59 7.50
N GLY A 31 15.53 7.29 8.62
CA GLY A 31 16.96 7.55 8.79
C GLY A 31 17.85 6.73 7.85
N GLY A 32 17.31 5.62 7.31
CA GLY A 32 17.98 4.78 6.31
C GLY A 32 17.79 5.25 4.87
N LEU A 33 16.88 6.19 4.60
CA LEU A 33 16.76 6.78 3.28
C LEU A 33 18.05 7.54 2.96
N ARG A 34 18.63 7.28 1.80
CA ARG A 34 19.80 8.04 1.34
C ARG A 34 19.42 9.50 1.11
N ARG A 35 20.43 10.38 1.09
CA ARG A 35 20.25 11.74 0.58
C ARG A 35 20.13 11.69 -0.94
N ALA A 36 18.98 12.13 -1.46
CA ALA A 36 18.78 12.28 -2.89
C ALA A 36 19.45 13.55 -3.41
N THR A 37 19.77 13.55 -4.69
CA THR A 37 20.19 14.74 -5.43
C THR A 37 19.40 14.81 -6.73
N VAL A 38 19.40 15.95 -7.41
CA VAL A 38 18.73 16.08 -8.71
C VAL A 38 19.28 15.08 -9.75
N GLN A 39 20.57 14.73 -9.67
CA GLN A 39 21.21 13.76 -10.58
C GLN A 39 20.98 12.30 -10.16
N ASN A 40 20.58 12.05 -8.92
CA ASN A 40 20.25 10.73 -8.40
C ASN A 40 19.06 10.87 -7.43
N PRO A 41 17.85 11.12 -7.97
CA PRO A 41 16.64 11.37 -7.18
C PRO A 41 16.19 10.12 -6.43
N LEU A 42 15.48 10.28 -5.31
CA LEU A 42 14.85 9.20 -4.56
C LEU A 42 13.81 8.50 -5.45
N ARG A 43 13.91 7.19 -5.63
CA ARG A 43 12.99 6.45 -6.50
C ARG A 43 11.78 5.98 -5.71
N VAL A 44 10.63 6.51 -6.04
CA VAL A 44 9.39 6.29 -5.30
C VAL A 44 8.37 5.59 -6.17
N PHE A 45 8.00 4.35 -5.82
CA PHE A 45 6.86 3.70 -6.45
C PHE A 45 5.58 4.40 -6.04
N CYS A 46 4.71 4.71 -7.00
CA CYS A 46 3.48 5.44 -6.73
C CYS A 46 2.28 4.70 -7.30
N SER A 47 1.19 4.60 -6.53
CA SER A 47 -0.11 4.22 -7.10
C SER A 47 -0.45 5.18 -8.24
N GLY A 48 -0.72 4.66 -9.45
CA GLY A 48 -0.96 5.49 -10.64
C GLY A 48 -2.01 6.59 -10.42
N CYS A 49 -3.06 6.31 -9.64
CA CYS A 49 -4.12 7.28 -9.34
C CYS A 49 -3.63 8.51 -8.54
N LEU A 50 -2.51 8.43 -7.81
CA LEU A 50 -1.92 9.58 -7.11
C LEU A 50 -1.30 10.60 -8.07
N LEU A 51 -0.92 10.17 -9.27
CA LEU A 51 -0.31 11.02 -10.31
C LEU A 51 -1.35 11.51 -11.32
N GLY A 52 -2.63 11.47 -10.95
CA GLY A 52 -3.72 11.86 -11.83
C GLY A 52 -3.93 10.92 -13.02
N TRP A 53 -3.37 9.71 -13.00
CA TRP A 53 -3.67 8.72 -14.03
C TRP A 53 -5.14 8.30 -13.91
N SER A 54 -5.81 8.24 -15.05
CA SER A 54 -7.17 7.72 -15.23
C SER A 54 -7.24 6.20 -15.05
N CYS A 55 -6.73 5.69 -13.93
CA CYS A 55 -6.68 4.26 -13.59
C CYS A 55 -7.45 3.93 -12.29
N GLY A 56 -8.15 4.92 -11.73
CA GLY A 56 -9.21 4.68 -10.76
C GLY A 56 -10.35 3.87 -11.38
N VAL A 57 -11.27 3.44 -10.52
CA VAL A 57 -12.36 2.49 -10.86
C VAL A 57 -13.12 2.92 -12.11
N ASP A 58 -13.48 4.20 -12.17
CA ASP A 58 -14.24 4.81 -13.27
C ASP A 58 -13.36 5.54 -14.28
N GLY A 59 -12.04 5.31 -14.28
CA GLY A 59 -11.08 6.10 -15.09
C GLY A 59 -10.80 7.50 -14.55
N GLY A 60 -11.20 7.80 -13.31
CA GLY A 60 -10.76 8.98 -12.57
C GLY A 60 -9.46 8.76 -11.79
N ASP A 61 -9.03 9.76 -11.04
CA ASP A 61 -7.91 9.70 -10.08
C ASP A 61 -8.34 9.25 -8.66
N SER A 62 -9.60 8.82 -8.51
CA SER A 62 -10.25 8.54 -7.22
C SER A 62 -10.39 9.76 -6.29
N GLY A 63 -10.37 10.98 -6.83
CA GLY A 63 -10.45 12.24 -6.09
C GLY A 63 -9.20 12.55 -5.26
N MET A 64 -8.06 11.96 -5.63
CA MET A 64 -6.81 12.07 -4.86
C MET A 64 -5.64 12.68 -5.64
N GLY A 65 -5.84 13.15 -6.87
CA GLY A 65 -4.85 13.98 -7.56
C GLY A 65 -4.52 15.19 -6.70
N GLY A 66 -3.23 15.54 -6.60
CA GLY A 66 -2.80 16.65 -5.76
C GLY A 66 -2.33 16.26 -4.35
N ALA A 67 -2.83 15.15 -3.77
CA ALA A 67 -2.62 14.84 -2.36
C ALA A 67 -1.14 14.66 -1.97
N ALA A 68 -0.32 14.25 -2.93
CA ALA A 68 1.11 14.05 -2.76
C ALA A 68 1.96 14.90 -3.73
N ASP A 69 1.37 15.87 -4.42
CA ASP A 69 2.06 16.66 -5.45
C ASP A 69 3.27 17.40 -4.91
N PHE A 70 3.19 17.92 -3.69
CA PHE A 70 4.32 18.60 -3.05
C PHE A 70 5.57 17.70 -2.94
N PHE A 71 5.36 16.39 -2.81
CA PHE A 71 6.40 15.38 -2.69
C PHE A 71 6.80 14.84 -4.07
N LEU A 72 5.81 14.45 -4.88
CA LEU A 72 6.02 13.81 -6.19
C LEU A 72 6.54 14.77 -7.26
N ASN A 73 6.26 16.07 -7.15
CA ASN A 73 6.81 17.08 -8.05
C ASN A 73 8.18 17.62 -7.61
N SER A 74 8.73 17.12 -6.50
CA SER A 74 10.08 17.51 -6.08
C SER A 74 11.12 17.05 -7.11
N PRO A 75 12.10 17.89 -7.50
CA PRO A 75 13.19 17.46 -8.38
C PRO A 75 14.12 16.43 -7.72
N LEU A 76 13.93 16.15 -6.43
CA LEU A 76 14.66 15.13 -5.67
C LEU A 76 13.93 13.78 -5.63
N VAL A 77 12.77 13.68 -6.27
CA VAL A 77 11.94 12.47 -6.34
C VAL A 77 11.76 12.06 -7.81
N GLU A 78 11.99 10.77 -8.07
CA GLU A 78 11.67 10.13 -9.35
C GLU A 78 10.51 9.16 -9.09
N ALA A 79 9.34 9.52 -9.60
CA ALA A 79 8.15 8.70 -9.45
C ALA A 79 8.16 7.51 -10.43
N VAL A 80 7.90 6.32 -9.92
CA VAL A 80 7.70 5.08 -10.68
C VAL A 80 6.21 4.72 -10.59
N PRO A 81 5.37 5.23 -11.51
CA PRO A 81 3.93 5.00 -11.47
C PRO A 81 3.56 3.58 -11.90
N PHE A 82 2.61 2.96 -11.19
CA PHE A 82 1.99 1.72 -11.61
C PHE A 82 0.64 1.51 -10.91
N CYS A 83 -0.30 0.85 -11.58
CA CYS A 83 -1.58 0.45 -11.01
C CYS A 83 -1.75 -1.08 -11.14
N PRO A 84 -1.63 -1.84 -10.04
CA PRO A 84 -1.76 -3.30 -10.07
C PRO A 84 -3.11 -3.79 -10.60
N GLU A 85 -4.16 -3.05 -10.25
CA GLU A 85 -5.52 -3.38 -10.65
C GLU A 85 -5.76 -3.10 -12.14
N ASP A 86 -5.30 -1.95 -12.66
CA ASP A 86 -5.42 -1.63 -14.09
C ASP A 86 -4.63 -2.62 -14.96
N PHE A 87 -3.43 -3.02 -14.52
CA PHE A 87 -2.59 -3.97 -15.24
C PHE A 87 -3.27 -5.34 -15.47
N THR A 88 -4.16 -5.77 -14.58
CA THR A 88 -4.75 -7.12 -14.62
C THR A 88 -6.26 -7.15 -14.86
N LEU A 89 -6.98 -6.13 -14.39
CA LEU A 89 -8.44 -6.02 -14.48
C LEU A 89 -8.87 -4.95 -15.49
N GLY A 90 -7.97 -4.07 -15.92
CA GLY A 90 -8.25 -2.97 -16.84
C GLY A 90 -8.94 -1.76 -16.19
N THR A 91 -9.35 -0.83 -17.05
CA THR A 91 -10.15 0.37 -16.68
C THR A 91 -11.15 0.69 -17.81
N PRO A 92 -12.45 0.89 -17.52
CA PRO A 92 -13.08 0.75 -16.21
C PRO A 92 -13.12 -0.72 -15.77
N ARG A 93 -13.24 -0.94 -14.47
CA ARG A 93 -13.32 -2.28 -13.88
C ARG A 93 -14.29 -2.28 -12.70
N ASP A 94 -14.70 -3.48 -12.30
CA ASP A 94 -15.43 -3.64 -11.05
C ASP A 94 -14.53 -3.35 -9.83
N LEU A 95 -15.12 -3.31 -8.64
CA LEU A 95 -14.49 -2.96 -7.37
C LEU A 95 -14.00 -4.20 -6.61
N PRO A 96 -12.73 -4.63 -6.77
CA PRO A 96 -12.19 -5.71 -5.98
C PRO A 96 -11.97 -5.25 -4.53
N ASP A 97 -12.45 -6.04 -3.57
CA ASP A 97 -12.18 -5.90 -2.14
C ASP A 97 -11.66 -7.21 -1.54
N ILE A 98 -10.91 -7.12 -0.44
CA ILE A 98 -10.42 -8.31 0.27
C ILE A 98 -11.51 -8.81 1.22
N HIS A 99 -11.76 -10.11 1.18
CA HIS A 99 -12.68 -10.83 2.07
C HIS A 99 -11.93 -11.86 2.92
N GLY A 100 -12.16 -11.83 4.24
CA GLY A 100 -11.63 -12.84 5.17
C GLY A 100 -10.20 -12.61 5.68
N GLY A 101 -9.62 -11.43 5.45
CA GLY A 101 -8.31 -11.06 5.98
C GLY A 101 -7.77 -9.77 5.37
N ASP A 102 -6.45 -9.67 5.26
CA ASP A 102 -5.74 -8.61 4.54
C ASP A 102 -4.84 -9.21 3.44
N GLY A 103 -4.00 -8.38 2.83
CA GLY A 103 -3.09 -8.80 1.77
C GLY A 103 -2.14 -9.92 2.19
N PHE A 104 -1.68 -9.97 3.44
CA PHE A 104 -0.86 -11.09 3.91
C PHE A 104 -1.67 -12.38 3.97
N ALA A 105 -2.91 -12.31 4.43
CA ALA A 105 -3.82 -13.45 4.43
C ALA A 105 -4.14 -13.94 3.00
N VAL A 106 -4.23 -13.04 2.01
CA VAL A 106 -4.37 -13.41 0.59
C VAL A 106 -3.15 -14.21 0.12
N TRP A 107 -1.93 -13.74 0.41
CA TRP A 107 -0.69 -14.45 0.07
C TRP A 107 -0.54 -15.81 0.77
N GLN A 108 -1.22 -16.01 1.90
CA GLN A 108 -1.26 -17.28 2.62
C GLN A 108 -2.43 -18.20 2.19
N GLY A 109 -3.28 -17.76 1.25
CA GLY A 109 -4.46 -18.50 0.82
C GLY A 109 -5.59 -18.55 1.86
N LYS A 110 -5.57 -17.65 2.85
CA LYS A 110 -6.57 -17.54 3.93
C LYS A 110 -7.65 -16.50 3.65
N ALA A 111 -7.39 -15.58 2.72
CA ALA A 111 -8.32 -14.55 2.27
C ALA A 111 -8.42 -14.54 0.75
N ARG A 112 -9.46 -13.89 0.21
CA ARG A 112 -9.71 -13.77 -1.22
C ARG A 112 -9.95 -12.33 -1.62
N VAL A 113 -9.74 -12.02 -2.88
CA VAL A 113 -10.13 -10.75 -3.50
C VAL A 113 -11.34 -11.02 -4.37
N LEU A 114 -12.47 -10.41 -4.03
CA LEU A 114 -13.72 -10.58 -4.77
C LEU A 114 -14.14 -9.26 -5.39
N ASP A 115 -14.69 -9.30 -6.60
CA ASP A 115 -15.36 -8.15 -7.21
C ASP A 115 -16.76 -7.91 -6.61
N SER A 116 -17.48 -6.88 -7.06
CA SER A 116 -18.78 -6.54 -6.48
C SER A 116 -19.90 -7.53 -6.84
N THR A 117 -19.68 -8.35 -7.88
CA THR A 117 -20.57 -9.46 -8.26
C THR A 117 -20.29 -10.75 -7.47
N GLY A 118 -19.17 -10.79 -6.72
CA GLY A 118 -18.69 -11.97 -6.01
C GLY A 118 -17.75 -12.86 -6.84
N GLY A 119 -17.32 -12.41 -8.02
CA GLY A 119 -16.31 -13.06 -8.83
C GLY A 119 -14.95 -13.05 -8.14
N ASP A 120 -14.22 -14.17 -8.20
CA ASP A 120 -12.92 -14.31 -7.55
C ASP A 120 -11.80 -13.75 -8.44
N CYS A 121 -11.24 -12.60 -8.04
CA CYS A 121 -10.16 -11.91 -8.73
C CYS A 121 -8.81 -12.10 -8.03
N THR A 122 -8.68 -13.07 -7.12
CA THR A 122 -7.49 -13.24 -6.27
C THR A 122 -6.20 -13.39 -7.07
N GLU A 123 -6.18 -14.29 -8.05
CA GLU A 123 -4.96 -14.55 -8.83
C GLU A 123 -4.62 -13.40 -9.78
N ALA A 124 -5.62 -12.72 -10.33
CA ALA A 124 -5.39 -11.49 -11.10
C ALA A 124 -4.76 -10.40 -10.23
N MET A 125 -5.28 -10.17 -9.03
CA MET A 125 -4.72 -9.20 -8.09
C MET A 125 -3.28 -9.54 -7.69
N LYS A 126 -2.99 -10.82 -7.42
CA LYS A 126 -1.62 -11.29 -7.12
C LYS A 126 -0.67 -11.08 -8.30
N ALA A 127 -1.10 -11.38 -9.53
CA ALA A 127 -0.31 -11.13 -10.73
C ALA A 127 0.00 -9.63 -10.91
N GLY A 128 -0.96 -8.75 -10.63
CA GLY A 128 -0.74 -7.31 -10.63
C GLY A 128 0.26 -6.85 -9.57
N ALA A 129 0.19 -7.43 -8.36
CA ALA A 129 1.14 -7.17 -7.29
C ALA A 129 2.56 -7.66 -7.64
N GLU A 130 2.70 -8.82 -8.27
CA GLU A 130 3.99 -9.36 -8.73
C GLU A 130 4.61 -8.49 -9.81
N ALA A 131 3.83 -8.05 -10.80
CA ALA A 131 4.30 -7.12 -11.83
C ALA A 131 4.73 -5.77 -11.23
N ALA A 132 4.00 -5.27 -10.23
CA ALA A 132 4.38 -4.08 -9.48
C ALA A 132 5.72 -4.26 -8.75
N LEU A 133 5.92 -5.42 -8.12
CA LEU A 133 7.17 -5.74 -7.43
C LEU A 133 8.33 -5.86 -8.41
N GLU A 134 8.14 -6.55 -9.53
CA GLU A 134 9.17 -6.70 -10.57
C GLU A 134 9.63 -5.32 -11.06
N LEU A 135 8.69 -4.43 -11.36
CA LEU A 135 8.99 -3.05 -11.74
C LEU A 135 9.74 -2.32 -10.63
N ALA A 136 9.28 -2.42 -9.38
CA ALA A 136 9.91 -1.75 -8.25
C ALA A 136 11.36 -2.22 -8.04
N LEU A 137 11.63 -3.52 -8.13
CA LEU A 137 12.98 -4.08 -8.02
C LEU A 137 13.85 -3.66 -9.20
N LYS A 138 13.34 -3.73 -10.43
CA LYS A 138 14.06 -3.31 -11.65
C LYS A 138 14.47 -1.84 -11.59
N GLN A 139 13.57 -0.99 -11.10
CA GLN A 139 13.80 0.45 -10.94
C GLN A 139 14.51 0.80 -9.64
N ARG A 140 14.84 -0.17 -8.78
CA ARG A 140 15.50 0.06 -7.48
C ARG A 140 14.73 1.08 -6.63
N VAL A 141 13.42 0.88 -6.54
CA VAL A 141 12.54 1.66 -5.68
C VAL A 141 12.99 1.56 -4.23
N GLU A 142 12.99 2.70 -3.55
CA GLU A 142 13.46 2.84 -2.17
C GLU A 142 12.30 3.08 -1.19
N LEU A 143 11.17 3.50 -1.71
CA LEU A 143 9.96 3.85 -0.98
C LEU A 143 8.75 3.64 -1.90
N ALA A 144 7.65 3.11 -1.37
CA ALA A 144 6.37 3.12 -2.06
C ALA A 144 5.39 4.08 -1.37
N LEU A 145 4.83 5.01 -2.15
CA LEU A 145 3.73 5.88 -1.78
C LEU A 145 2.44 5.35 -2.37
N LEU A 146 1.58 4.78 -1.53
CA LEU A 146 0.44 4.00 -2.00
C LEU A 146 -0.89 4.57 -1.51
N THR A 147 -1.93 4.38 -2.34
CA THR A 147 -3.31 4.73 -2.03
C THR A 147 -3.89 3.79 -0.98
N ASP A 148 -4.06 4.30 0.24
CA ASP A 148 -4.70 3.58 1.35
C ASP A 148 -6.18 3.27 1.08
N MET A 149 -6.73 2.27 1.77
CA MET A 149 -8.10 1.75 1.61
C MET A 149 -8.40 0.96 0.33
N SER A 150 -7.42 0.72 -0.56
CA SER A 150 -7.55 -0.17 -1.73
C SER A 150 -7.20 -1.62 -1.40
N ALA A 151 -7.86 -2.58 -2.06
CA ALA A 151 -7.52 -4.00 -1.98
C ALA A 151 -6.10 -4.32 -2.48
N ALA A 152 -5.59 -3.54 -3.44
CA ALA A 152 -4.22 -3.68 -3.93
C ALA A 152 -3.23 -2.87 -3.08
N CYS A 153 -3.51 -1.57 -2.94
CA CYS A 153 -2.54 -0.56 -2.48
C CYS A 153 -2.73 -0.13 -1.02
N GLY A 154 -3.76 -0.61 -0.32
CA GLY A 154 -4.01 -0.31 1.09
C GLY A 154 -2.74 -0.46 1.95
N SER A 155 -2.44 0.50 2.80
CA SER A 155 -1.18 0.55 3.57
C SER A 155 -1.38 0.51 5.08
N GLN A 156 -2.53 0.95 5.57
CA GLN A 156 -2.90 0.91 6.98
C GLN A 156 -4.31 0.36 7.18
N VAL A 157 -5.21 0.70 6.26
CA VAL A 157 -6.62 0.32 6.31
C VAL A 157 -7.04 -0.24 4.96
N ILE A 158 -7.94 -1.22 4.98
CA ILE A 158 -8.67 -1.71 3.79
C ILE A 158 -10.16 -1.85 4.11
N SER A 159 -10.99 -1.97 3.07
CA SER A 159 -12.37 -2.43 3.25
C SER A 159 -12.35 -3.84 3.84
N ASP A 160 -13.24 -4.12 4.78
CA ASP A 160 -13.50 -5.48 5.24
C ASP A 160 -14.68 -6.07 4.45
N GLY A 161 -14.36 -6.72 3.34
CA GLY A 161 -15.33 -7.10 2.32
C GLY A 161 -15.74 -5.96 1.38
N GLY A 162 -16.84 -6.17 0.66
CA GLY A 162 -17.25 -5.28 -0.45
C GLY A 162 -17.55 -3.85 -0.01
N ARG A 163 -16.83 -2.88 -0.59
CA ARG A 163 -16.90 -1.45 -0.22
C ARG A 163 -18.23 -0.78 -0.56
N LEU A 164 -19.02 -1.39 -1.42
CA LEU A 164 -20.38 -0.94 -1.77
C LEU A 164 -21.44 -1.38 -0.76
N GLN A 165 -21.12 -2.31 0.15
CA GLN A 165 -22.05 -2.72 1.21
C GLN A 165 -22.16 -1.60 2.25
N LEU A 166 -23.39 -1.32 2.69
CA LEU A 166 -23.69 -0.26 3.66
C LEU A 166 -24.20 -0.83 4.98
N PRO A 167 -23.64 -0.40 6.13
CA PRO A 167 -22.50 0.51 6.27
C PRO A 167 -21.18 -0.16 5.82
N ARG A 168 -20.30 0.61 5.17
CA ARG A 168 -18.97 0.12 4.78
C ARG A 168 -18.17 -0.24 6.04
N LYS A 169 -17.62 -1.45 6.05
CA LYS A 169 -16.74 -1.92 7.11
C LYS A 169 -15.28 -1.74 6.72
N TYR A 170 -14.46 -1.42 7.70
CA TYR A 170 -13.02 -1.24 7.53
C TYR A 170 -12.29 -2.16 8.49
N ARG A 171 -11.08 -2.55 8.13
CA ARG A 171 -10.17 -3.25 9.02
C ARG A 171 -8.78 -2.64 8.98
N ARG A 172 -8.06 -2.76 10.09
CA ARG A 172 -6.61 -2.55 10.09
C ARG A 172 -5.98 -3.67 9.27
N GLY A 173 -5.23 -3.32 8.24
CA GLY A 173 -4.69 -4.28 7.29
C GLY A 173 -4.15 -3.60 6.05
N VAL A 174 -3.47 -4.38 5.23
CA VAL A 174 -2.84 -3.88 4.00
C VAL A 174 -3.43 -4.55 2.77
N GLY A 175 -3.30 -3.92 1.60
CA GLY A 175 -3.65 -4.53 0.32
C GLY A 175 -2.62 -5.58 -0.15
N VAL A 176 -2.96 -6.32 -1.19
CA VAL A 176 -2.15 -7.43 -1.73
C VAL A 176 -0.76 -6.97 -2.20
N THR A 177 -0.67 -5.84 -2.90
CA THR A 177 0.61 -5.27 -3.37
C THR A 177 1.44 -4.78 -2.20
N THR A 178 0.81 -4.09 -1.25
CA THR A 178 1.50 -3.59 -0.05
C THR A 178 2.08 -4.73 0.78
N ALA A 179 1.31 -5.81 1.00
CA ALA A 179 1.82 -7.00 1.69
C ALA A 179 3.07 -7.57 1.01
N LEU A 180 3.08 -7.63 -0.33
CA LEU A 180 4.20 -8.15 -1.09
C LEU A 180 5.43 -7.23 -0.99
N PHE A 181 5.25 -5.91 -1.07
CA PHE A 181 6.32 -4.92 -0.93
C PHE A 181 6.97 -4.98 0.44
N LEU A 182 6.15 -5.01 1.49
CA LEU A 182 6.58 -5.14 2.87
C LEU A 182 7.40 -6.43 3.09
N LYS A 183 6.94 -7.55 2.51
CA LYS A 183 7.66 -8.85 2.57
C LYS A 183 9.04 -8.79 1.88
N HIS A 184 9.20 -7.96 0.86
CA HIS A 184 10.47 -7.74 0.16
C HIS A 184 11.28 -6.57 0.73
N GLY A 185 10.87 -6.01 1.87
CA GLY A 185 11.60 -4.95 2.57
C GLY A 185 11.49 -3.57 1.91
N ILE A 186 10.54 -3.37 0.99
CA ILE A 186 10.24 -2.04 0.43
C ILE A 186 9.36 -1.30 1.44
N PRO A 187 9.83 -0.17 2.02
CA PRO A 187 9.02 0.63 2.94
C PRO A 187 7.81 1.22 2.23
N VAL A 188 6.68 1.26 2.93
CA VAL A 188 5.41 1.79 2.41
C VAL A 188 4.94 2.98 3.26
N CYS A 189 4.49 4.04 2.58
CA CYS A 189 3.86 5.23 3.15
C CYS A 189 2.48 5.41 2.52
N SER A 190 1.48 5.82 3.32
CA SER A 190 0.20 6.24 2.77
C SER A 190 0.31 7.66 2.21
N GLN A 191 -0.44 7.94 1.15
CA GLN A 191 -0.75 9.31 0.72
C GLN A 191 -1.42 10.17 1.80
N ARG A 192 -1.98 9.56 2.86
CA ARG A 192 -2.66 10.23 3.98
C ARG A 192 -1.73 10.47 5.17
N ASP A 193 -0.49 10.01 5.12
CA ASP A 193 0.49 10.17 6.21
C ASP A 193 1.23 11.50 6.10
N PHE A 194 0.51 12.62 6.21
CA PHE A 194 1.04 13.95 5.94
C PHE A 194 2.25 14.31 6.81
N HIS A 195 2.27 13.88 8.07
CA HIS A 195 3.37 14.16 8.98
C HIS A 195 4.61 13.33 8.62
N THR A 196 4.44 12.06 8.28
CA THR A 196 5.53 11.20 7.78
C THR A 196 6.05 11.68 6.44
N LEU A 197 5.18 12.07 5.50
CA LEU A 197 5.58 12.65 4.22
C LEU A 197 6.37 13.95 4.39
N ALA A 198 5.96 14.83 5.31
CA ALA A 198 6.72 16.03 5.63
C ALA A 198 8.12 15.72 6.19
N LYS A 199 8.26 14.67 7.00
CA LYS A 199 9.59 14.21 7.46
C LYS A 199 10.45 13.72 6.31
N ILE A 200 9.90 12.92 5.40
CA ILE A 200 10.63 12.47 4.20
C ILE A 200 11.04 13.69 3.37
N GLN A 201 10.11 14.62 3.14
CA GLN A 201 10.39 15.83 2.38
C GLN A 201 11.49 16.67 3.02
N ARG A 202 11.49 16.85 4.35
CA ARG A 202 12.57 17.57 5.06
C ARG A 202 13.91 16.83 5.05
N HIS A 203 13.89 15.51 4.97
CA HIS A 203 15.09 14.70 4.79
C HIS A 203 15.71 14.92 3.40
N LEU A 204 14.88 15.15 2.39
CA LEU A 204 15.33 15.49 1.03
C LEU A 204 15.73 16.97 0.91
N ASP A 205 14.92 17.86 1.47
CA ASP A 205 15.05 19.31 1.43
C ASP A 205 14.92 19.89 2.86
N PRO A 206 16.03 20.16 3.57
CA PRO A 206 16.01 20.65 4.95
C PRO A 206 15.23 21.95 5.16
N ASP A 207 15.08 22.76 4.10
CA ASP A 207 14.40 24.05 4.10
C ASP A 207 12.88 23.91 3.87
N PHE A 208 12.39 22.71 3.57
CA PHE A 208 10.96 22.47 3.41
C PHE A 208 10.18 22.83 4.68
N PRO A 209 9.12 23.67 4.58
CA PRO A 209 8.37 24.14 5.74
C PRO A 209 7.69 22.99 6.47
N TRP A 210 7.78 23.01 7.80
CA TRP A 210 7.13 21.99 8.63
C TRP A 210 5.63 22.27 8.77
N PRO A 211 4.74 21.32 8.44
CA PRO A 211 3.31 21.49 8.67
C PRO A 211 2.98 21.19 10.14
N GLU A 212 2.85 22.23 10.96
CA GLU A 212 2.66 22.12 12.43
C GLU A 212 1.48 21.24 12.84
N ASN A 213 0.41 21.20 12.04
CA ASN A 213 -0.82 20.45 12.32
C ASN A 213 -0.98 19.18 11.46
N ALA A 214 0.09 18.74 10.77
CA ALA A 214 0.01 17.49 10.02
C ALA A 214 -0.10 16.29 10.97
N SER A 215 -0.95 15.34 10.59
CA SER A 215 -1.13 14.08 11.29
C SER A 215 -1.09 12.92 10.30
N ASP A 216 -0.61 11.77 10.74
CA ASP A 216 -0.67 10.54 9.96
C ASP A 216 -2.06 9.90 10.03
N HIS A 217 -2.38 8.99 9.11
CA HIS A 217 -3.75 8.49 8.96
C HIS A 217 -4.29 7.85 10.24
N HIS A 218 -3.45 7.02 10.90
CA HIS A 218 -3.75 6.39 12.18
C HIS A 218 -3.94 7.35 13.37
N GLN A 219 -3.57 8.63 13.20
CA GLN A 219 -3.69 9.65 14.23
C GLN A 219 -4.99 10.47 14.10
N THR A 220 -5.72 10.34 12.99
CA THR A 220 -6.97 11.07 12.76
C THR A 220 -8.07 10.67 13.75
N ALA A 221 -9.00 11.59 14.04
CA ALA A 221 -10.15 11.33 14.91
C ALA A 221 -10.98 10.14 14.38
N TRP A 222 -11.29 10.13 13.07
CA TRP A 222 -12.00 9.02 12.44
C TRP A 222 -11.33 7.66 12.67
N TYR A 223 -10.01 7.55 12.42
CA TYR A 223 -9.30 6.28 12.59
C TYR A 223 -9.36 5.83 14.05
N ARG A 224 -9.07 6.75 14.98
CA ARG A 224 -9.10 6.45 16.41
C ARG A 224 -10.50 6.05 16.84
N GLU A 225 -11.53 6.80 16.51
CA GLU A 225 -12.91 6.50 16.89
C GLU A 225 -13.38 5.16 16.32
N TYR A 226 -13.20 4.94 15.01
CA TYR A 226 -13.63 3.72 14.34
C TYR A 226 -12.95 2.48 14.94
N PHE A 227 -11.64 2.53 15.13
CA PHE A 227 -10.85 1.39 15.59
C PHE A 227 -10.66 1.31 17.12
N SER A 228 -11.08 2.32 17.90
CA SER A 228 -11.08 2.23 19.37
C SER A 228 -12.28 1.44 19.90
N ILE A 229 -13.35 1.31 19.10
CA ILE A 229 -14.56 0.56 19.44
C ILE A 229 -14.32 -0.98 19.33
N ASP A 230 -13.26 -1.41 18.66
CA ASP A 230 -12.94 -2.83 18.41
C ASP A 230 -12.36 -3.59 19.62
N HIS A 231 -12.30 -3.00 20.82
CA HIS A 231 -12.09 -3.76 22.06
C HIS A 231 -13.39 -4.29 22.69
N GLN A 232 -14.55 -4.16 22.03
CA GLN A 232 -15.84 -4.61 22.58
C GLN A 232 -16.51 -5.80 21.87
N PHE A 233 -15.86 -6.48 20.91
CA PHE A 233 -16.46 -7.65 20.24
C PHE A 233 -15.55 -8.89 20.17
N GLU A 234 -14.55 -8.99 21.05
CA GLU A 234 -13.91 -10.28 21.39
C GLU A 234 -14.27 -10.65 22.84
N GLY A 235 -15.53 -11.00 23.07
CA GLY A 235 -16.02 -11.43 24.38
C GLY A 235 -17.53 -11.49 24.43
N GLU A 236 -18.09 -12.61 23.97
CA GLU A 236 -19.46 -13.14 24.07
C GLU A 236 -19.72 -13.87 22.74
N SER A 237 -19.83 -15.20 22.63
CA SER A 237 -20.20 -16.27 23.56
C SER A 237 -19.74 -17.62 22.97
#